data_AF-A0A183M803-F1
#
_entry.id   AF-A0A183M803-F1
#
_cell.length_a   1.000
_cell.length_b   1.000
_cell.length_c   1.000
_cell.angle_alpha   90.00
_cell.angle_beta   90.00
_cell.angle_gamma   90.00
#
_symmetry.space_group_name_H-M   'P 1'
#
loop_
_entity.id
_entity.type
_entity.pdbx_description
1 polymer ?
#
loop_
_entity_poly.entity_id
_entity_poly.type
_entity_poly.pdbx_seq_one_letter_code
_entity_poly.pdbx_strand_id
1 'polypeptide(L)'
;MKLYGNGDYFTELIVTGKEATSPDEKGLVIGAAKLGILFMGASLNENNSHSRIYRLEYDQCLQNGSGQSEIMEYSIDAILGFDSLRERMSIMAKHPDGTYHIHSKGAESSIFEVR
;
A
#
# COMPACT_ATOMS: atom_id res chain seq x y z
N MET A 1 -21.62 10.59 23.06
CA MET A 1 -22.21 9.97 21.86
C MET A 1 -21.45 8.67 21.61
N LYS A 2 -22.05 7.53 21.98
CA LYS A 2 -21.49 6.18 21.73
C LYS A 2 -21.88 5.79 20.32
N LEU A 3 -20.91 5.44 19.48
CA LEU A 3 -21.17 4.82 18.17
C LEU A 3 -20.54 3.42 18.19
N TYR A 4 -21.39 2.41 18.28
CA TYR A 4 -21.08 1.03 17.94
C TYR A 4 -21.48 0.80 16.48
N GLY A 5 -20.62 0.13 15.70
CA GLY A 5 -21.00 -0.58 14.48
C GLY A 5 -20.86 0.19 13.17
N ASN A 6 -19.80 -0.13 12.42
CA ASN A 6 -19.82 -0.58 11.00
C ASN A 6 -18.48 -0.23 10.33
N GLY A 7 -17.59 -1.23 10.24
CA GLY A 7 -16.24 -1.13 9.66
C GLY A 7 -16.18 -0.81 8.16
N ASP A 8 -17.33 -0.68 7.50
CA ASP A 8 -17.40 -0.37 6.07
C ASP A 8 -17.30 1.13 5.77
N TYR A 9 -17.83 2.01 6.63
CA TYR A 9 -17.81 3.45 6.36
C TYR A 9 -16.44 4.09 6.62
N PHE A 10 -15.67 3.54 7.55
CA PHE A 10 -14.35 4.07 7.91
C PHE A 10 -13.31 3.76 6.82
N THR A 11 -13.38 2.56 6.25
CA THR A 11 -12.52 2.15 5.13
C THR A 11 -12.89 2.93 3.86
N GLU A 12 -14.17 3.15 3.59
CA GLU A 12 -14.63 3.96 2.46
C GLU A 12 -14.21 5.44 2.58
N LEU A 13 -14.26 6.03 3.79
CA LEU A 13 -13.86 7.42 4.05
C LEU A 13 -12.34 7.65 3.92
N ILE A 14 -11.51 6.67 4.31
CA ILE A 14 -10.04 6.75 4.15
C ILE A 14 -9.64 6.59 2.67
N VAL A 15 -10.32 5.71 1.93
CA VAL A 15 -10.04 5.48 0.50
C VAL A 15 -10.55 6.62 -0.39
N THR A 16 -11.64 7.29 -0.04
CA THR A 16 -12.23 8.38 -0.85
C THR A 16 -11.38 9.66 -0.91
N GLY A 17 -10.36 9.81 -0.06
CA GLY A 17 -9.47 10.98 -0.07
C GLY A 17 -8.32 10.94 -1.08
N LYS A 18 -8.02 9.80 -1.72
CA LYS A 18 -6.93 9.67 -2.69
C LYS A 18 -7.34 8.93 -3.95
N GLU A 19 -7.25 9.62 -5.08
CA GLU A 19 -7.55 9.07 -6.39
C GLU A 19 -6.42 8.13 -6.83
N ALA A 20 -6.74 6.85 -6.97
CA ALA A 20 -5.87 5.90 -7.67
C ALA A 20 -5.91 6.21 -9.17
N THR A 21 -4.78 6.02 -9.84
CA THR A 21 -4.64 6.26 -11.28
C THR A 21 -5.35 5.21 -12.15
N SER A 22 -5.70 4.05 -11.59
CA SER A 22 -6.53 3.05 -12.26
C SER A 22 -7.56 2.38 -11.32
N PRO A 23 -8.69 1.90 -11.87
CA PRO A 23 -9.70 1.14 -11.11
C PRO A 23 -9.14 -0.11 -10.44
N ASP A 24 -8.21 -0.81 -11.10
CA ASP A 24 -7.63 -2.05 -10.57
C ASP A 24 -6.75 -1.77 -9.34
N GLU A 25 -5.97 -0.69 -9.38
CA GLU A 25 -5.16 -0.26 -8.23
C GLU A 25 -6.04 0.13 -7.05
N LYS A 26 -7.14 0.84 -7.32
CA LYS A 26 -8.14 1.18 -6.31
C LYS A 26 -8.71 -0.09 -5.67
N GLY A 27 -9.06 -1.09 -6.48
CA GLY A 27 -9.59 -2.37 -6.02
C GLY A 27 -8.63 -3.10 -5.07
N LEU A 28 -7.34 -3.13 -5.40
CA LEU A 28 -6.32 -3.75 -4.55
C LEU A 28 -6.15 -3.02 -3.20
N VAL A 29 -6.14 -1.69 -3.19
CA VAL A 29 -6.02 -0.90 -1.94
C VAL A 29 -7.25 -1.07 -1.06
N ILE A 30 -8.46 -1.09 -1.64
CA ILE A 30 -9.69 -1.37 -0.90
C ILE A 30 -9.67 -2.79 -0.32
N GLY A 31 -9.22 -3.77 -1.10
CA GLY A 31 -9.09 -5.15 -0.65
C GLY A 31 -8.13 -5.28 0.54
N ALA A 32 -6.97 -4.63 0.47
CA ALA A 32 -6.01 -4.59 1.58
C ALA A 32 -6.59 -3.94 2.85
N ALA A 33 -7.33 -2.83 2.70
CA ALA A 33 -7.98 -2.16 3.83
C ALA A 33 -9.01 -3.05 4.52
N LYS A 34 -9.81 -3.83 3.75
CA LYS A 34 -10.74 -4.81 4.30
C LYS A 34 -10.06 -5.96 5.05
N LEU A 35 -8.78 -6.20 4.77
CA LEU A 35 -7.93 -7.18 5.45
C LEU A 35 -7.09 -6.56 6.59
N GLY A 36 -7.40 -5.32 6.99
CA GLY A 36 -6.74 -4.64 8.11
C GLY A 36 -5.43 -3.94 7.75
N ILE A 37 -5.15 -3.67 6.47
CA ILE A 37 -3.96 -2.92 6.03
C ILE A 37 -4.41 -1.60 5.40
N LEU A 38 -4.31 -0.51 6.17
CA LEU A 38 -4.83 0.80 5.78
C LEU A 38 -3.71 1.72 5.28
N PHE A 39 -3.92 2.35 4.13
CA PHE A 39 -3.01 3.39 3.64
C PHE A 39 -3.35 4.74 4.26
N MET A 40 -2.45 5.24 5.11
CA MET A 40 -2.64 6.49 5.87
C MET A 40 -2.20 7.72 5.08
N GLY A 41 -1.27 7.54 4.14
CA GLY A 41 -0.82 8.63 3.27
C GLY A 41 0.65 8.53 2.89
N ALA A 42 1.11 9.56 2.20
CA ALA A 42 2.49 9.68 1.75
C ALA A 42 2.99 11.11 1.98
N SER A 43 4.23 11.25 2.45
CA SER A 43 4.94 12.52 2.63
C SER A 43 6.29 12.52 1.93
N LEU A 44 6.88 13.69 1.74
CA LEU A 44 8.26 13.78 1.27
C LEU A 44 9.20 13.26 2.37
N ASN A 45 10.28 12.61 1.98
CA ASN A 45 11.36 12.29 2.91
C ASN A 45 12.31 13.49 3.02
N GLU A 46 12.42 14.07 4.22
CA GLU A 46 13.28 15.23 4.48
C GLU A 46 14.78 14.93 4.28
N ASN A 47 15.18 13.67 4.46
CA ASN A 47 16.58 13.24 4.31
C ASN A 47 16.93 12.86 2.87
N ASN A 48 15.91 12.62 2.02
CA ASN A 48 16.10 12.25 0.62
C ASN A 48 14.93 12.74 -0.22
N SER A 49 15.09 13.90 -0.82
CA SER A 49 14.09 14.60 -1.64
C SER A 49 13.54 13.79 -2.82
N HIS A 50 14.22 12.71 -3.23
CA HIS A 50 13.78 11.83 -4.32
C HIS A 50 12.87 10.70 -3.82
N SER A 51 12.82 10.46 -2.52
CA SER A 51 12.02 9.40 -1.91
C SER A 51 10.77 9.94 -1.23
N ARG A 52 9.75 9.08 -1.14
CA ARG A 52 8.49 9.37 -0.44
C ARG A 52 8.28 8.36 0.67
N ILE A 53 7.85 8.83 1.83
CA ILE A 53 7.52 7.97 2.97
C ILE A 53 6.04 7.62 2.86
N TYR A 54 5.73 6.33 2.79
CA TYR A 54 4.38 5.78 2.78
C TYR A 54 4.07 5.21 4.16
N ARG A 55 2.93 5.61 4.74
CA ARG A 55 2.49 5.15 6.05
C ARG A 55 1.34 4.16 5.90
N LEU A 56 1.52 2.98 6.49
CA LEU A 56 0.50 1.93 6.57
C LEU A 56 0.15 1.67 8.03
N GLU A 57 -1.13 1.54 8.33
CA GLU A 57 -1.62 1.03 9.61
C GLU A 57 -2.04 -0.43 9.44
N TYR A 58 -1.50 -1.31 10.28
CA TYR A 58 -1.83 -2.73 10.35
C TYR A 58 -2.72 -2.96 11.57
N ASP A 59 -3.99 -3.27 11.34
CA ASP A 59 -4.93 -3.67 12.38
C ASP A 59 -4.70 -5.14 12.74
N GLN A 60 -4.05 -5.38 13.88
CA GLN A 60 -3.76 -6.74 14.35
C GLN A 60 -4.99 -7.44 14.94
N CYS A 61 -6.13 -6.76 15.11
CA CYS A 61 -7.38 -7.43 15.52
C CYS A 61 -7.79 -8.48 14.50
N LEU A 62 -7.64 -8.14 13.20
CA LEU A 62 -8.00 -9.01 12.09
C LEU A 62 -6.96 -10.10 11.82
N GLN A 63 -5.71 -9.90 12.26
CA GLN A 63 -4.64 -10.88 12.06
C GLN A 63 -4.49 -11.86 13.24
N ASN A 64 -4.48 -11.34 14.47
CA ASN A 64 -4.09 -12.08 15.67
C ASN A 64 -5.08 -11.91 16.85
N GLY A 65 -6.17 -11.14 16.67
CA GLY A 65 -7.14 -10.85 17.73
C GLY A 65 -6.64 -9.92 18.85
N SER A 66 -5.43 -9.36 18.70
CA SER A 66 -4.93 -8.31 19.60
C SER A 66 -5.60 -6.99 19.22
N GLY A 67 -6.15 -6.28 20.21
CA GLY A 67 -6.78 -4.96 20.03
C GLY A 67 -5.83 -3.83 19.61
N GLN A 68 -4.69 -4.14 19.00
CA GLN A 68 -3.58 -3.23 18.76
C GLN A 68 -3.41 -2.98 17.27
N SER A 69 -3.17 -1.72 16.88
CA SER A 69 -2.73 -1.36 15.55
C SER A 69 -1.26 -0.96 15.56
N GLU A 70 -0.56 -1.26 14.48
CA GLU A 70 0.85 -0.89 14.29
C GLU A 70 0.98 0.01 13.06
N ILE A 71 1.70 1.12 13.20
CA ILE A 71 2.01 2.01 12.08
C ILE A 71 3.40 1.68 11.56
N MET A 72 3.47 1.37 10.27
CA MET A 72 4.71 1.09 9.56
C MET A 72 4.99 2.15 8.50
N GLU A 73 6.26 2.56 8.41
CA GLU A 73 6.75 3.52 7.42
C GLU A 73 7.65 2.83 6.39
N TYR A 74 7.34 3.07 5.12
CA TYR A 74 8.11 2.56 3.98
C TYR A 74 8.68 3.72 3.19
N SER A 75 9.98 3.74 2.91
CA SER A 75 10.56 4.71 1.96
C SER A 75 10.48 4.14 0.56
N ILE A 76 9.82 4.84 -0.36
CA ILE A 76 9.81 4.49 -1.78
C ILE A 76 10.87 5.33 -2.47
N ASP A 77 11.95 4.69 -2.88
CA ASP A 77 13.13 5.35 -3.43
C ASP A 77 13.07 5.45 -4.96
N ALA A 78 12.38 4.50 -5.60
CA ALA A 78 12.15 4.52 -7.05
C ALA A 78 10.81 3.90 -7.40
N ILE A 79 10.15 4.49 -8.39
CA ILE A 79 8.92 3.97 -8.98
C ILE A 79 9.19 3.77 -10.47
N LEU A 80 9.03 2.54 -10.93
CA LEU A 80 8.98 2.20 -12.33
C LEU A 80 7.53 1.93 -12.68
N GLY A 81 6.86 2.96 -13.18
CA GLY A 81 5.42 2.96 -13.48
C GLY A 81 5.00 1.85 -14.46
N PHE A 82 3.69 1.67 -14.56
CA PHE A 82 3.11 0.75 -15.54
C PHE A 82 3.50 1.18 -16.95
N ASP A 83 3.92 0.21 -17.75
CA ASP A 83 4.29 0.38 -19.14
C ASP A 83 3.65 -0.77 -19.93
N SER A 84 3.00 -0.45 -21.06
CA SER A 84 2.23 -1.43 -21.83
C SER A 84 3.11 -2.45 -22.56
N LEU A 85 4.38 -2.12 -22.84
CA LEU A 85 5.33 -3.09 -23.41
C LEU A 85 5.81 -4.08 -22.35
N ARG A 86 5.97 -3.61 -21.11
CA ARG A 86 6.40 -4.43 -19.96
C ARG A 86 5.25 -5.15 -19.27
N GLU A 87 4.02 -4.67 -19.42
CA GLU A 87 2.80 -5.17 -18.75
C GLU A 87 2.95 -5.33 -17.23
N ARG A 88 3.78 -4.49 -16.60
CA ARG A 88 4.04 -4.53 -15.15
C ARG A 88 4.50 -3.17 -14.62
N MET A 89 4.35 -3.01 -13.31
CA MET A 89 4.95 -1.92 -12.55
C MET A 89 5.76 -2.46 -11.37
N SER A 90 6.79 -1.71 -10.99
CA SER A 90 7.71 -2.10 -9.91
C SER A 90 8.07 -0.89 -9.05
N ILE A 91 8.32 -1.14 -7.78
CA ILE A 91 8.86 -0.14 -6.84
C ILE A 91 10.07 -0.70 -6.12
N MET A 92 11.00 0.18 -5.75
CA MET A 92 12.05 -0.12 -4.78
C MET A 92 11.66 0.52 -3.45
N ALA A 93 11.48 -0.31 -2.42
CA ALA A 93 11.00 0.11 -1.11
C ALA A 93 12.00 -0.28 -0.02
N LYS A 94 12.34 0.66 0.85
CA LYS A 94 12.97 0.38 2.14
C LYS A 94 11.89 0.07 3.15
N HIS A 95 11.96 -1.11 3.77
CA HIS A 95 11.04 -1.57 4.80
C HIS A 95 11.41 -1.00 6.19
N PRO A 96 10.49 -1.08 7.17
CA PRO A 96 10.74 -0.65 8.55
C PRO A 96 11.94 -1.31 9.21
N ASP A 97 12.26 -2.55 8.83
CA ASP A 97 13.42 -3.31 9.31
C ASP A 97 14.76 -2.83 8.72
N GLY A 98 14.73 -1.83 7.83
CA GLY A 98 15.89 -1.26 7.15
C GLY A 98 16.32 -1.98 5.88
N THR A 99 15.68 -3.10 5.53
CA THR A 99 15.99 -3.86 4.31
C THR A 99 15.35 -3.23 3.07
N TYR A 100 15.94 -3.49 1.90
CA TYR A 100 15.46 -2.97 0.61
C TYR A 100 14.85 -4.09 -0.21
N HIS A 101 13.64 -3.86 -0.73
CA HIS A 101 12.85 -4.82 -1.47
C HIS A 101 12.40 -4.24 -2.79
N ILE A 102 12.30 -5.09 -3.81
CA ILE A 102 11.65 -4.75 -5.07
C ILE A 102 10.30 -5.46 -5.10
N HIS A 103 9.23 -4.68 -5.13
CA HIS A 103 7.87 -5.22 -5.28
C HIS A 103 7.41 -4.99 -6.72
N SER A 104 6.79 -6.00 -7.34
CA SER A 104 6.29 -5.92 -8.70
C SER A 104 4.88 -6.49 -8.81
N LYS A 105 4.03 -5.87 -9.64
CA LYS A 105 2.74 -6.40 -10.07
C LYS A 105 2.56 -6.20 -11.57
N GLY A 106 1.83 -7.10 -12.23
CA GLY A 106 1.69 -7.12 -13.68
C GLY A 106 1.02 -8.39 -14.16
N ALA A 107 0.98 -8.57 -15.48
CA ALA A 107 0.51 -9.81 -16.09
C ALA A 107 1.39 -11.00 -15.69
N GLU A 108 0.78 -12.18 -15.57
CA GLU A 108 1.51 -13.42 -15.24
C GLU A 108 2.66 -13.68 -16.24
N SER A 109 2.38 -13.54 -17.53
CA SER A 109 3.34 -13.66 -18.64
C SER A 109 4.52 -12.71 -18.54
N SER A 110 4.33 -11.53 -17.94
CA SER A 110 5.37 -10.51 -17.83
C SER A 110 6.20 -10.59 -16.55
N ILE A 111 5.70 -11.32 -15.55
CA ILE A 111 6.39 -11.63 -14.29
C ILE A 111 7.17 -12.94 -14.42
N PHE A 112 6.51 -13.99 -14.91
CA PHE A 112 7.07 -15.32 -15.07
C PHE A 112 7.45 -15.53 -16.54
N GLU A 113 8.54 -14.89 -16.96
CA GLU A 113 9.12 -15.17 -18.27
C GLU A 113 9.65 -16.61 -18.26
N VAL A 114 8.88 -17.54 -18.83
CA VAL A 114 9.33 -18.91 -19.07
C VAL A 114 10.29 -18.85 -20.25
N ARG A 115 11.59 -18.91 -19.96
CA ARG A 115 12.64 -19.10 -20.96
C ARG A 115 12.94 -20.57 -21.15
#